data_AF-A0A0V0UHQ7-F1
#
_entry.id   AF-A0A0V0UHQ7-F1
#
_cell.length_a   1.000
_cell.length_b   1.000
_cell.length_c   1.000
_cell.angle_alpha   90.00
_cell.angle_beta   90.00
_cell.angle_gamma   90.00
#
_symmetry.space_group_name_H-M   'P 1'
#
loop_
_entity.id
_entity.type
_entity.pdbx_description
1 polymer ?
#
loop_
_entity_poly.entity_id
_entity_poly.type
_entity_poly.pdbx_seq_one_letter_code
_entity_poly.pdbx_strand_id
1 'polypeptide(L)'
;LILFRFKIMDGSVIRNNELESSDEDSDTELQVALQQGYLKPGLNITVPKSSAVNNKNGLKKKLEELNKNLPWIERMNVTVSRSKAADDAAKSNDFQLEMNFYNQAKESVKSAFSMIDNEPSLAFRPSDYFAEMVKPDDHMTKIREKLLNYQKRKLKPNLNKKLTDKKKTVKVKEPNEMMFEQSIDEQSNSGTVRIEKNHRKKQENKKSKTNELKKKKTYNSKKKRKLKIGN
;
A
#
# COMPACT_ATOMS: atom_id res chain seq x y z
N LEU A 1 -26.03 -15.48 -37.39
CA LEU A 1 -26.38 -15.29 -35.97
C LEU A 1 -27.78 -14.68 -35.90
N ILE A 2 -28.78 -15.52 -35.69
CA ILE A 2 -30.17 -15.08 -35.55
C ILE A 2 -30.35 -14.59 -34.11
N LEU A 3 -30.61 -13.30 -33.94
CA LEU A 3 -30.96 -12.70 -32.65
C LEU A 3 -32.41 -13.06 -32.32
N PHE A 4 -32.64 -13.77 -31.20
CA PHE A 4 -33.95 -13.82 -30.56
C PHE A 4 -34.00 -12.79 -29.43
N ARG A 5 -34.94 -11.86 -29.55
CA ARG A 5 -35.20 -10.77 -28.60
C ARG A 5 -36.40 -11.16 -27.74
N PHE A 6 -36.17 -11.58 -26.50
CA PHE A 6 -37.26 -11.80 -25.53
C PHE A 6 -37.58 -10.51 -24.79
N LYS A 7 -38.87 -10.18 -24.76
CA LYS A 7 -39.46 -9.04 -24.05
C LYS A 7 -39.81 -9.51 -22.64
N ILE A 8 -39.21 -8.91 -21.62
CA ILE A 8 -39.59 -9.12 -20.21
C ILE A 8 -40.44 -7.94 -19.79
N MET A 9 -41.69 -8.20 -19.41
CA MET A 9 -42.50 -7.31 -18.59
C MET A 9 -42.78 -8.02 -17.27
N ASP A 10 -42.71 -7.21 -16.23
CA ASP A 10 -43.19 -7.39 -14.87
C ASP A 10 -42.30 -8.14 -13.88
N GLY A 11 -41.79 -7.36 -12.94
CA GLY A 11 -41.01 -7.80 -11.80
C GLY A 11 -41.85 -8.61 -10.81
N SER A 12 -41.32 -9.78 -10.50
CA SER A 12 -41.57 -10.49 -9.25
C SER A 12 -40.29 -11.24 -8.90
N VAL A 13 -39.69 -10.87 -7.77
CA VAL A 13 -38.57 -11.58 -7.17
C VAL A 13 -39.10 -12.89 -6.61
N ILE A 14 -38.75 -14.02 -7.22
CA ILE A 14 -38.98 -15.35 -6.64
C ILE A 14 -37.63 -16.05 -6.44
N ARG A 15 -37.48 -16.48 -5.19
CA ARG A 15 -36.36 -17.19 -4.57
C ARG A 15 -36.03 -18.49 -5.30
N ASN A 16 -34.73 -18.79 -5.32
CA ASN A 16 -34.08 -20.10 -5.40
C ASN A 16 -35.03 -21.29 -5.65
N ASN A 17 -35.08 -21.73 -6.90
CA ASN A 17 -35.42 -23.11 -7.21
C ASN A 17 -34.19 -23.73 -7.86
N GLU A 18 -33.69 -24.82 -7.27
CA GLU A 18 -32.60 -25.63 -7.80
C GLU A 18 -32.90 -25.95 -9.26
N LEU A 19 -31.97 -25.55 -10.14
CA LEU A 19 -31.94 -26.01 -11.52
C LEU A 19 -31.47 -27.47 -11.49
N GLU A 20 -32.42 -28.37 -11.29
CA GLU A 20 -32.28 -29.74 -11.77
C GLU A 20 -32.15 -29.66 -13.30
N SER A 21 -30.92 -29.79 -13.76
CA SER A 21 -30.58 -30.00 -15.17
C SER A 21 -31.25 -31.31 -15.59
N SER A 22 -32.40 -31.22 -16.26
CA SER A 22 -33.04 -32.38 -16.87
C SER A 22 -32.25 -32.76 -18.12
N ASP A 23 -31.16 -33.50 -17.90
CA ASP A 23 -30.33 -34.09 -18.95
C ASP A 23 -30.97 -35.37 -19.54
N GLU A 24 -32.10 -35.84 -19.02
CA GLU A 24 -32.74 -37.11 -19.39
C GLU A 24 -33.60 -37.06 -20.67
N ASP A 25 -34.15 -35.91 -21.05
CA ASP A 25 -35.04 -35.80 -22.23
C ASP A 25 -34.29 -35.92 -23.57
N SER A 26 -32.99 -35.62 -23.58
CA SER A 26 -32.21 -35.61 -24.82
C SER A 26 -31.93 -37.01 -25.39
N ASP A 27 -31.78 -38.03 -24.53
CA ASP A 27 -31.49 -39.40 -24.97
C ASP A 27 -32.77 -40.12 -25.43
N THR A 28 -33.90 -39.84 -24.79
CA THR A 28 -35.19 -40.44 -25.15
C THR A 28 -35.69 -39.95 -26.51
N GLU A 29 -35.55 -38.66 -26.81
CA GLU A 29 -35.91 -38.08 -28.11
C GLU A 29 -35.08 -38.68 -29.26
N LEU A 30 -33.78 -38.92 -29.03
CA LEU A 30 -32.88 -39.54 -30.01
C LEU A 30 -33.24 -41.01 -30.29
N GLN A 31 -33.61 -41.77 -29.26
CA GLN A 31 -34.07 -43.15 -29.42
C GLN A 31 -35.36 -43.21 -30.25
N VAL A 32 -36.31 -42.31 -30.00
CA VAL A 32 -37.56 -42.19 -30.76
C VAL A 32 -37.26 -41.82 -32.22
N ALA A 33 -36.37 -40.87 -32.47
CA ALA A 33 -36.00 -40.45 -33.82
C ALA A 33 -35.25 -41.55 -34.62
N LEU A 34 -34.47 -42.40 -33.95
CA LEU A 34 -33.86 -43.59 -34.55
C LEU A 34 -34.91 -44.64 -34.90
N GLN A 35 -35.84 -44.90 -33.98
CA GLN A 35 -36.91 -45.88 -34.17
C GLN A 35 -37.91 -45.44 -35.26
N GLN A 36 -38.16 -44.14 -35.38
CA GLN A 36 -38.97 -43.54 -36.45
C GLN A 36 -38.21 -43.42 -37.79
N GLY A 37 -36.93 -43.83 -37.84
CA GLY A 37 -36.13 -43.86 -39.07
C GLY A 37 -35.62 -42.49 -39.55
N TYR A 38 -35.84 -41.42 -38.77
CA TYR A 38 -35.26 -40.10 -39.03
C TYR A 38 -33.74 -40.10 -38.83
N LEU A 39 -33.24 -40.94 -37.90
CA LEU A 39 -31.81 -41.17 -37.67
C LEU A 39 -31.42 -42.57 -38.17
N LYS A 40 -30.40 -42.64 -39.04
CA LYS A 40 -29.82 -43.91 -39.50
C LYS A 40 -28.59 -44.25 -38.66
N PRO A 41 -28.38 -45.52 -38.25
CA PRO A 41 -27.12 -45.93 -37.65
C PRO A 41 -25.99 -45.70 -38.67
N GLY A 42 -25.07 -44.79 -38.36
CA GLY A 42 -23.99 -44.37 -39.26
C GLY A 42 -24.11 -42.95 -39.84
N LEU A 43 -25.12 -42.15 -39.44
CA LEU A 43 -25.21 -40.72 -39.82
C LEU A 43 -24.15 -39.84 -39.13
N ASN A 44 -23.40 -40.39 -38.19
CA ASN A 44 -22.18 -39.77 -37.68
C ASN A 44 -21.07 -39.93 -38.72
N ILE A 45 -20.97 -38.96 -39.64
CA ILE A 45 -19.81 -38.83 -40.52
C ILE A 45 -18.65 -38.47 -39.60
N THR A 46 -17.73 -39.39 -39.36
CA THR A 46 -16.43 -39.07 -38.78
C THR A 46 -15.70 -38.23 -39.80
N VAL A 47 -15.89 -36.90 -39.76
CA VAL A 47 -15.12 -35.98 -40.60
C VAL A 47 -13.66 -36.21 -40.21
N PRO A 48 -12.80 -36.66 -41.13
CA PRO A 48 -11.39 -36.83 -40.81
C PRO A 48 -10.90 -35.47 -40.31
N LYS A 49 -10.24 -35.43 -39.14
CA LYS A 49 -9.61 -34.20 -38.67
C LYS A 49 -8.68 -33.74 -39.79
N SER A 50 -9.04 -32.63 -40.45
CA SER A 50 -8.21 -32.07 -41.51
C SER A 50 -6.83 -31.82 -40.92
N SER A 51 -5.78 -32.25 -41.62
CA SER A 51 -4.42 -31.88 -41.22
C SER A 51 -4.35 -30.35 -41.13
N ALA A 52 -3.79 -29.84 -40.03
CA ALA A 52 -3.62 -28.41 -39.84
C ALA A 52 -2.57 -27.89 -40.83
N VAL A 53 -2.98 -27.62 -42.08
CA VAL A 53 -2.13 -27.03 -43.10
C VAL A 53 -2.04 -25.53 -42.86
N ASN A 54 -0.82 -25.00 -42.74
CA ASN A 54 -0.58 -23.57 -42.56
C ASN A 54 -0.88 -22.79 -43.86
N ASN A 55 -2.14 -22.40 -44.04
CA ASN A 55 -2.58 -21.56 -45.17
C ASN A 55 -2.21 -20.09 -44.95
N LYS A 56 -0.95 -19.75 -45.28
CA LYS A 56 -0.42 -18.39 -45.14
C LYS A 56 -1.22 -17.34 -45.95
N ASN A 57 -1.74 -17.71 -47.12
CA ASN A 57 -2.47 -16.77 -47.99
C ASN A 57 -3.84 -16.42 -47.40
N GLY A 58 -4.56 -17.43 -46.90
CA GLY A 58 -5.83 -17.22 -46.21
C GLY A 58 -5.68 -16.37 -44.95
N LEU A 59 -4.61 -16.59 -44.16
CA LEU A 59 -4.30 -15.81 -42.96
C LEU A 59 -4.02 -14.34 -43.29
N LYS A 60 -3.24 -14.05 -44.34
CA LYS A 60 -2.97 -12.67 -44.78
C LYS A 60 -4.24 -11.97 -45.24
N LYS A 61 -5.07 -12.64 -46.06
CA LYS A 61 -6.36 -12.10 -46.50
C LYS A 61 -7.27 -11.75 -45.32
N LYS A 62 -7.36 -12.64 -44.33
CA LYS A 62 -8.14 -12.39 -43.11
C LYS A 62 -7.57 -11.27 -42.24
N LEU A 63 -6.24 -11.14 -42.18
CA LEU A 63 -5.58 -10.04 -41.48
C LEU A 63 -5.94 -8.69 -42.11
N GLU A 64 -5.95 -8.61 -43.45
CA GLU A 64 -6.38 -7.40 -44.18
C GLU A 64 -7.86 -7.07 -43.93
N GLU A 65 -8.74 -8.09 -43.93
CA GLU A 65 -10.16 -7.92 -43.62
C GLU A 65 -10.41 -7.40 -42.18
N LEU A 66 -9.58 -7.81 -41.22
CA LEU A 66 -9.70 -7.41 -39.81
C LEU A 66 -8.98 -6.11 -39.47
N ASN A 67 -7.96 -5.73 -40.25
CA ASN A 67 -7.14 -4.57 -39.97
C ASN A 67 -7.90 -3.27 -40.28
N LYS A 68 -8.39 -2.61 -39.23
CA LYS A 68 -9.04 -1.30 -39.32
C LYS A 68 -8.03 -0.18 -39.11
N ASN A 69 -8.04 0.81 -39.99
CA ASN A 69 -7.22 2.02 -39.86
C ASN A 69 -7.87 3.01 -38.87
N LEU A 70 -7.76 2.73 -37.57
CA LEU A 70 -8.27 3.56 -36.48
C LEU A 70 -7.13 4.33 -35.80
N PRO A 71 -7.40 5.55 -35.26
CA PRO A 71 -6.42 6.27 -34.46
C PRO A 71 -6.02 5.44 -33.23
N TRP A 72 -4.80 5.67 -32.73
CA TRP A 72 -4.27 4.86 -31.63
C TRP A 72 -5.12 4.92 -30.36
N ILE A 73 -5.72 6.08 -30.06
CA ILE A 73 -6.55 6.28 -28.86
C ILE A 73 -7.76 5.33 -28.80
N GLU A 74 -8.29 4.89 -29.94
CA GLU A 74 -9.40 3.92 -29.97
C GLU A 74 -8.93 2.47 -29.84
N ARG A 75 -7.67 2.20 -30.17
CA ARG A 75 -7.07 0.86 -30.10
C ARG A 75 -6.40 0.59 -28.76
N MET A 76 -5.80 1.63 -28.16
CA MET A 76 -5.04 1.62 -26.91
C MET A 76 -4.06 0.45 -26.76
N ASN A 77 -3.54 -0.06 -27.88
CA ASN A 77 -2.63 -1.20 -27.91
C ASN A 77 -1.18 -0.71 -28.07
N VAL A 78 -0.26 -1.27 -27.31
CA VAL A 78 1.17 -1.00 -27.42
C VAL A 78 1.91 -2.30 -27.66
N THR A 79 2.82 -2.28 -28.62
CA THR A 79 3.67 -3.41 -28.96
C THR A 79 5.11 -3.08 -28.61
N VAL A 80 5.71 -3.88 -27.73
CA VAL A 80 7.12 -3.74 -27.32
C VAL A 80 7.91 -4.94 -27.85
N SER A 81 9.10 -4.65 -28.41
CA SER A 81 10.01 -5.70 -28.88
C SER A 81 10.50 -6.55 -27.72
N ARG A 82 10.33 -7.87 -27.82
CA ARG A 82 10.75 -8.83 -26.79
C ARG A 82 11.72 -9.86 -27.38
N SER A 83 12.78 -10.16 -26.64
CA SER A 83 13.75 -11.19 -27.02
C SER A 83 13.21 -12.59 -26.70
N LYS A 84 12.85 -13.35 -27.72
CA LYS A 84 12.39 -14.75 -27.56
C LYS A 84 13.46 -15.63 -26.88
N ALA A 85 14.74 -15.37 -27.16
CA ALA A 85 15.85 -16.12 -26.56
C ALA A 85 15.92 -15.94 -25.03
N ALA A 86 15.58 -14.75 -24.53
CA ALA A 86 15.52 -14.49 -23.09
C ALA A 86 14.37 -15.25 -22.41
N ASP A 87 13.24 -15.41 -23.11
CA ASP A 87 12.11 -16.19 -22.61
C ASP A 87 12.40 -17.68 -22.63
N ASP A 88 13.00 -18.18 -23.70
CA ASP A 88 13.37 -19.59 -23.84
C ASP A 88 14.37 -20.02 -22.75
N ALA A 89 15.32 -19.16 -22.40
CA ALA A 89 16.26 -19.39 -21.29
C ALA A 89 15.58 -19.35 -19.91
N ALA A 90 14.55 -18.51 -19.74
CA ALA A 90 13.82 -18.35 -18.49
C ALA A 90 12.68 -19.38 -18.30
N LYS A 91 12.37 -20.24 -19.27
CA LYS A 91 11.27 -21.23 -19.17
C LYS A 91 11.36 -22.15 -17.96
N SER A 92 12.58 -22.47 -17.51
CA SER A 92 12.79 -23.32 -16.34
C SER A 92 12.75 -22.55 -15.01
N ASN A 93 12.84 -21.21 -15.04
CA ASN A 93 12.90 -20.36 -13.86
C ASN A 93 11.78 -19.30 -13.87
N ASP A 94 10.74 -19.58 -13.11
CA ASP A 94 9.55 -18.75 -13.05
C ASP A 94 9.84 -17.31 -12.58
N PHE A 95 10.78 -17.11 -11.64
CA PHE A 95 11.15 -15.76 -11.18
C PHE A 95 11.76 -14.89 -12.29
N GLN A 96 12.57 -15.50 -13.17
CA GLN A 96 13.14 -14.78 -14.31
C GLN A 96 12.06 -14.49 -15.36
N LEU A 97 11.16 -15.44 -15.56
CA LEU A 97 10.04 -15.27 -16.47
C LEU A 97 9.08 -14.16 -16.00
N GLU A 98 8.74 -14.13 -14.71
CA GLU A 98 7.97 -13.05 -14.08
C GLU A 98 8.66 -11.70 -14.23
N MET A 99 9.97 -11.63 -14.03
CA MET A 99 10.76 -10.40 -14.22
C MET A 99 10.70 -9.91 -15.67
N ASN A 100 10.76 -10.82 -16.65
CA ASN A 100 10.64 -10.47 -18.07
C ASN A 100 9.25 -9.91 -18.40
N PHE A 101 8.18 -10.54 -17.89
CA PHE A 101 6.82 -10.01 -18.07
C PHE A 101 6.65 -8.64 -17.43
N TYR A 102 7.20 -8.45 -16.23
CA TYR A 102 7.18 -7.16 -15.54
C TYR A 102 7.90 -6.07 -16.34
N ASN A 103 9.10 -6.36 -16.84
CA ASN A 103 9.87 -5.40 -17.65
C ASN A 103 9.15 -5.05 -18.95
N GLN A 104 8.56 -6.03 -19.64
CA GLN A 104 7.76 -5.79 -20.84
C GLN A 104 6.55 -4.89 -20.56
N ALA A 105 5.83 -5.14 -19.46
CA ALA A 105 4.69 -4.31 -19.07
C ALA A 105 5.14 -2.89 -18.75
N LYS A 106 6.25 -2.73 -18.01
CA LYS A 106 6.82 -1.42 -17.66
C LYS A 106 7.21 -0.61 -18.90
N GLU A 107 7.87 -1.23 -19.88
CA GLU A 107 8.23 -0.57 -21.14
C GLU A 107 7.01 -0.21 -21.99
N SER A 108 5.99 -1.07 -21.99
CA SER A 108 4.73 -0.83 -22.69
C SER A 108 4.01 0.39 -22.11
N VAL A 109 3.94 0.48 -20.78
CA VAL A 109 3.38 1.62 -20.07
C VAL A 109 4.17 2.88 -20.40
N LYS A 110 5.52 2.85 -20.33
CA LYS A 110 6.36 4.00 -20.69
C LYS A 110 6.09 4.49 -22.11
N SER A 111 5.96 3.57 -23.06
CA SER A 111 5.67 3.89 -24.46
C SER A 111 4.26 4.47 -24.63
N ALA A 112 3.27 3.94 -23.90
CA ALA A 112 1.91 4.48 -23.88
C ALA A 112 1.88 5.91 -23.34
N PHE A 113 2.62 6.20 -22.27
CA PHE A 113 2.73 7.55 -21.72
C PHE A 113 3.24 8.54 -22.77
N SER A 114 4.30 8.20 -23.51
CA SER A 114 4.80 9.05 -24.61
C SER A 114 3.79 9.26 -25.75
N MET A 115 2.78 8.39 -25.88
CA MET A 115 1.68 8.57 -26.85
C MET A 115 0.54 9.43 -26.29
N ILE A 116 0.39 9.50 -24.96
CA ILE A 116 -0.66 10.23 -24.22
C ILE A 116 -0.22 11.67 -23.87
N ASP A 117 1.03 12.07 -24.14
CA ASP A 117 1.63 13.34 -23.73
C ASP A 117 0.79 14.62 -24.00
N ASN A 118 -0.15 14.59 -24.96
CA ASN A 118 -1.07 15.70 -25.23
C ASN A 118 -2.14 15.90 -24.12
N GLU A 119 -2.49 14.87 -23.35
CA GLU A 119 -3.51 14.88 -22.30
C GLU A 119 -3.12 13.99 -21.10
N PRO A 120 -2.22 14.47 -20.22
CA PRO A 120 -1.74 13.69 -19.07
C PRO A 120 -2.83 13.38 -18.03
N SER A 121 -3.94 14.11 -18.08
CA SER A 121 -5.12 13.92 -17.21
C SER A 121 -5.76 12.53 -17.38
N LEU A 122 -5.65 11.93 -18.57
CA LEU A 122 -6.22 10.62 -18.88
C LEU A 122 -5.47 9.46 -18.23
N ALA A 123 -4.21 9.65 -17.87
CA ALA A 123 -3.36 8.56 -17.41
C ALA A 123 -3.55 8.23 -15.92
N PHE A 124 -4.00 9.19 -15.12
CA PHE A 124 -4.11 9.04 -13.67
C PHE A 124 -5.55 9.10 -13.20
N ARG A 125 -5.92 8.15 -12.35
CA ARG A 125 -7.18 8.21 -11.61
C ARG A 125 -7.08 9.31 -10.53
N PRO A 126 -7.97 10.32 -10.52
CA PRO A 126 -8.02 11.29 -9.43
C PRO A 126 -8.36 10.63 -8.10
N SER A 127 -7.79 11.14 -7.00
CA SER A 127 -8.03 10.60 -5.66
C SER A 127 -9.48 10.72 -5.19
N ASP A 128 -10.20 11.72 -5.69
CA ASP A 128 -11.59 12.04 -5.33
C ASP A 128 -12.62 11.41 -6.29
N TYR A 129 -12.18 10.52 -7.18
CA TYR A 129 -13.06 9.81 -8.11
C TYR A 129 -13.43 8.43 -7.54
N PHE A 130 -14.61 8.36 -6.91
CA PHE A 130 -15.17 7.13 -6.32
C PHE A 130 -16.07 6.40 -7.32
N ALA A 131 -15.50 5.42 -8.02
CA ALA A 131 -16.22 4.48 -8.88
C ALA A 131 -15.98 3.05 -8.39
N GLU A 132 -16.82 2.11 -8.83
CA GLU A 132 -16.64 0.70 -8.53
C GLU A 132 -15.28 0.20 -9.02
N MET A 133 -14.57 -0.51 -8.15
CA MET A 133 -13.25 -1.09 -8.44
C MET A 133 -13.39 -2.60 -8.65
N VAL A 134 -12.49 -3.18 -9.43
CA VAL A 134 -12.44 -4.63 -9.69
C VAL A 134 -12.40 -5.47 -8.40
N LYS A 135 -11.83 -4.91 -7.32
CA LYS A 135 -11.76 -5.56 -6.01
C LYS A 135 -12.48 -4.68 -4.97
N PRO A 136 -13.39 -5.25 -4.16
CA PRO A 136 -14.08 -4.50 -3.11
C PRO A 136 -13.13 -4.12 -1.97
N ASP A 137 -13.45 -3.05 -1.26
CA ASP A 137 -12.62 -2.50 -0.18
C ASP A 137 -12.43 -3.50 0.98
N ASP A 138 -13.46 -4.28 1.33
CA ASP A 138 -13.38 -5.32 2.35
C ASP A 138 -12.28 -6.34 2.05
N HIS A 139 -12.15 -6.74 0.77
CA HIS A 139 -11.10 -7.66 0.34
C HIS A 139 -9.72 -7.01 0.45
N MET A 140 -9.59 -5.74 0.06
CA MET A 140 -8.33 -5.01 0.16
C MET A 140 -7.90 -4.74 1.60
N THR A 141 -8.84 -4.51 2.51
CA THR A 141 -8.56 -4.37 3.96
C THR A 141 -7.96 -5.65 4.53
N LYS A 142 -8.53 -6.82 4.19
CA LYS A 142 -7.96 -8.12 4.58
C LYS A 142 -6.54 -8.33 4.04
N ILE A 143 -6.28 -7.90 2.79
CA ILE A 143 -4.92 -7.97 2.21
C ILE A 143 -3.96 -7.04 2.97
N ARG A 144 -4.37 -5.80 3.28
CA ARG A 144 -3.56 -4.83 4.04
C ARG A 144 -3.18 -5.40 5.41
N GLU A 145 -4.13 -5.99 6.13
CA GLU A 145 -3.87 -6.62 7.43
C GLU A 145 -2.83 -7.75 7.33
N LYS A 146 -2.95 -8.62 6.32
CA LYS A 146 -1.97 -9.70 6.08
C LYS A 146 -0.57 -9.16 5.81
N LEU A 147 -0.45 -8.12 4.98
CA LEU A 147 0.83 -7.48 4.68
C LEU A 147 1.45 -6.83 5.92
N LEU A 148 0.65 -6.11 6.71
CA LEU A 148 1.10 -5.45 7.94
C LEU A 148 1.53 -6.49 8.98
N ASN A 149 0.81 -7.60 9.10
CA ASN A 149 1.19 -8.73 9.95
C ASN A 149 2.47 -9.41 9.47
N TYR A 150 2.68 -9.55 8.16
CA TYR A 150 3.93 -10.06 7.59
C TYR A 150 5.11 -9.14 7.91
N GLN A 151 4.96 -7.83 7.72
CA GLN A 151 6.00 -6.84 8.07
C GLN A 151 6.33 -6.86 9.56
N LYS A 152 5.31 -6.88 10.44
CA LYS A 152 5.50 -7.04 11.88
C LYS A 152 6.28 -8.31 12.21
N ARG A 153 5.91 -9.47 11.64
CA ARG A 153 6.64 -10.74 11.85
C ARG A 153 8.09 -10.68 11.35
N LYS A 154 8.35 -10.04 10.22
CA LYS A 154 9.71 -9.88 9.68
C LYS A 154 10.59 -8.98 10.55
N LEU A 155 10.03 -7.93 11.14
CA LEU A 155 10.75 -6.98 11.99
C LEU A 155 10.90 -7.44 13.45
N LYS A 156 9.98 -8.26 13.97
CA LYS A 156 9.98 -8.78 15.35
C LYS A 156 11.32 -9.40 15.78
N PRO A 157 11.95 -10.31 15.02
CA PRO A 157 13.25 -10.88 15.38
C PRO A 157 14.35 -9.82 15.54
N ASN A 158 14.38 -8.83 14.65
CA ASN A 158 15.36 -7.74 14.70
C ASN A 158 15.13 -6.85 15.92
N LEU A 159 13.87 -6.56 16.26
CA LEU A 159 13.52 -5.82 17.46
C LEU A 159 13.90 -6.61 18.73
N ASN A 160 13.62 -7.92 18.76
CA ASN A 160 13.94 -8.78 19.89
C ASN A 160 15.45 -8.89 20.11
N LYS A 161 16.25 -9.03 19.05
CA LYS A 161 17.72 -8.97 19.14
C LYS A 161 18.20 -7.65 19.74
N LYS A 162 17.70 -6.52 19.23
CA LYS A 162 18.02 -5.19 19.80
C LYS A 162 17.64 -5.08 21.28
N LEU A 163 16.49 -5.62 21.68
CA LEU A 163 16.06 -5.65 23.08
C LEU A 163 16.95 -6.55 23.94
N THR A 164 17.36 -7.72 23.45
CA THR A 164 18.29 -8.61 24.17
C THR A 164 19.66 -7.98 24.33
N ASP A 165 20.17 -7.32 23.28
CA ASP A 165 21.48 -6.67 23.32
C ASP A 165 21.47 -5.51 24.32
N LYS A 166 20.41 -4.69 24.33
CA LYS A 166 20.19 -3.66 25.35
C LYS A 166 20.16 -4.25 26.77
N LYS A 167 19.45 -5.37 26.99
CA LYS A 167 19.40 -6.04 28.30
C LYS A 167 20.77 -6.58 28.72
N LYS A 168 21.56 -7.14 27.79
CA LYS A 168 22.93 -7.58 28.06
C LYS A 168 23.81 -6.39 28.45
N THR A 169 23.76 -5.28 27.72
CA THR A 169 24.55 -4.08 28.04
C THR A 169 24.15 -3.48 29.39
N VAL A 170 22.87 -3.49 29.74
CA VAL A 170 22.42 -3.02 31.07
C VAL A 170 22.94 -3.94 32.18
N LYS A 171 22.85 -5.27 31.99
CA LYS A 171 23.34 -6.24 32.99
C LYS A 171 24.86 -6.20 33.17
N VAL A 172 25.62 -5.92 32.11
CA VAL A 172 27.08 -5.76 32.18
C VAL A 172 27.46 -4.44 32.86
N LYS A 173 26.63 -3.41 32.74
CA LYS A 173 26.88 -2.08 33.32
C LYS A 173 26.45 -1.91 34.80
N GLU A 174 25.82 -2.89 35.46
CA GLU A 174 25.47 -2.79 36.91
C GLU A 174 25.90 -4.03 37.71
N PRO A 175 26.58 -3.87 38.89
CA PRO A 175 26.34 -2.85 39.92
C PRO A 175 27.41 -1.76 40.12
N ASN A 176 28.66 -1.98 39.69
CA ASN A 176 29.79 -1.13 40.14
C ASN A 176 29.90 0.22 39.41
N GLU A 177 29.62 0.27 38.09
CA GLU A 177 29.73 1.52 37.32
C GLU A 177 28.52 2.44 37.54
N MET A 178 27.27 1.95 37.53
CA MET A 178 26.13 2.83 37.82
C MET A 178 26.10 3.33 39.27
N MET A 179 26.55 2.55 40.26
CA MET A 179 26.72 3.07 41.63
C MET A 179 27.77 4.19 41.70
N PHE A 180 28.87 4.03 40.95
CA PHE A 180 29.91 5.05 40.87
C PHE A 180 29.42 6.31 40.14
N GLU A 181 28.76 6.17 38.99
CA GLU A 181 28.17 7.27 38.23
C GLU A 181 27.09 8.01 39.04
N GLN A 182 26.18 7.29 39.70
CA GLN A 182 25.17 7.86 40.60
C GLN A 182 25.82 8.62 41.76
N SER A 183 26.92 8.11 42.33
CA SER A 183 27.64 8.79 43.42
C SER A 183 28.33 10.09 42.95
N ILE A 184 28.82 10.13 41.71
CA ILE A 184 29.43 11.32 41.11
C ILE A 184 28.36 12.34 40.74
N ASP A 185 27.22 11.89 40.23
CA ASP A 185 26.07 12.74 39.93
C ASP A 185 25.44 13.32 41.21
N GLU A 186 25.35 12.56 42.30
CA GLU A 186 24.91 13.07 43.60
C GLU A 186 25.90 14.08 44.19
N GLN A 187 27.21 13.84 44.06
CA GLN A 187 28.23 14.79 44.52
C GLN A 187 28.20 16.09 43.72
N SER A 188 28.09 16.02 42.39
CA SER A 188 28.02 17.19 41.51
C SER A 188 26.73 17.98 41.74
N ASN A 189 25.59 17.32 41.92
CA ASN A 189 24.30 17.95 42.19
C ASN A 189 24.20 18.52 43.62
N SER A 190 24.84 17.88 44.62
CA SER A 190 24.95 18.46 45.96
C SER A 190 25.85 19.71 46.00
N GLY A 191 26.87 19.75 45.13
CA GLY A 191 27.73 20.91 44.92
C GLY A 191 26.98 22.11 44.35
N THR A 192 26.20 21.91 43.27
CA THR A 192 25.38 22.97 42.66
C THR A 192 24.32 23.50 43.63
N VAL A 193 23.60 22.61 44.34
CA VAL A 193 22.59 22.98 45.34
C VAL A 193 23.20 23.77 46.51
N ARG A 194 24.43 23.44 46.95
CA ARG A 194 25.15 24.21 47.98
C ARG A 194 25.58 25.59 47.49
N ILE A 195 26.05 25.69 46.24
CA ILE A 195 26.41 26.96 45.61
C ILE A 195 25.17 27.86 45.49
N GLU A 196 24.03 27.32 45.04
CA GLU A 196 22.77 28.06 44.93
C GLU A 196 22.26 28.57 46.29
N LYS A 197 22.29 27.72 47.34
CA LYS A 197 21.91 28.12 48.70
C LYS A 197 22.81 29.24 49.23
N ASN A 198 24.10 29.21 48.95
CA ASN A 198 25.04 30.24 49.35
C ASN A 198 24.86 31.54 48.56
N HIS A 199 24.58 31.47 47.26
CA HIS A 199 24.22 32.63 46.44
C HIS A 199 22.93 33.29 46.93
N ARG A 200 21.91 32.50 47.28
CA ARG A 200 20.64 32.99 47.82
C ARG A 200 20.82 33.70 49.17
N LYS A 201 21.57 33.11 50.11
CA LYS A 201 21.93 33.76 51.39
C LYS A 201 22.73 35.05 51.19
N LYS A 202 23.64 35.10 50.22
CA LYS A 202 24.43 36.30 49.91
C LYS A 202 23.57 37.42 49.31
N GLN A 203 22.56 37.08 48.52
CA GLN A 203 21.57 38.04 48.00
C GLN A 203 20.64 38.56 49.10
N GLU A 204 20.17 37.69 50.01
CA GLU A 204 19.35 38.09 51.16
C GLU A 204 20.12 39.03 52.11
N ASN A 205 21.40 38.75 52.38
CA ASN A 205 22.26 39.62 53.20
C ASN A 205 22.59 40.97 52.52
N LYS A 206 22.63 41.03 51.19
CA LYS A 206 22.75 42.31 50.46
C LYS A 206 21.43 43.11 50.52
N LYS A 207 20.28 42.44 50.44
CA LYS A 207 18.95 43.07 50.57
C LYS A 207 18.71 43.60 51.99
N SER A 208 19.12 42.88 53.03
CA SER A 208 19.00 43.34 54.42
C SER A 208 19.88 44.58 54.68
N LYS A 209 21.15 44.57 54.26
CA LYS A 209 22.05 45.74 54.38
C LYS A 209 21.55 46.97 53.63
N THR A 210 21.00 46.81 52.43
CA THR A 210 20.44 47.93 51.66
C THR A 210 19.17 48.51 52.29
N ASN A 211 18.32 47.67 52.88
CA ASN A 211 17.15 48.13 53.65
C ASN A 211 17.55 48.88 54.94
N GLU A 212 18.61 48.43 55.60
CA GLU A 212 19.14 49.10 56.79
C GLU A 212 19.75 50.49 56.46
N LEU A 213 20.48 50.60 55.34
CA LEU A 213 20.97 51.86 54.79
C LEU A 213 19.84 52.83 54.41
N LYS A 214 18.74 52.33 53.83
CA LYS A 214 17.54 53.12 53.53
C LYS A 214 16.83 53.61 54.80
N LYS A 215 16.75 52.79 55.85
CA LYS A 215 16.24 53.21 57.18
C LYS A 215 17.11 54.29 57.82
N LYS A 216 18.44 54.17 57.76
CA LYS A 216 19.35 55.21 58.29
C LYS A 216 19.26 56.54 57.51
N LYS A 217 19.11 56.49 56.18
CA LYS A 217 18.90 57.70 55.34
C LYS A 217 17.57 58.40 55.65
N THR A 218 16.48 57.65 55.86
CA THR A 218 15.17 58.22 56.21
C THR A 218 15.13 58.78 57.64
N TYR A 219 15.86 58.19 58.59
CA TYR A 219 15.99 58.73 59.94
C TYR A 219 16.75 60.07 59.94
N ASN A 220 17.84 60.17 59.17
CA ASN A 220 18.62 61.40 59.02
C ASN A 220 17.85 62.50 58.26
N SER A 221 17.02 62.16 57.27
CA SER A 221 16.18 63.17 56.58
C SER A 221 15.04 63.70 57.46
N LYS A 222 14.45 62.85 58.31
CA LYS A 222 13.45 63.27 59.32
C LYS A 222 14.09 64.15 60.41
N LYS A 223 15.32 63.86 60.86
CA LYS A 223 16.05 64.70 61.83
C LYS A 223 16.40 66.08 61.24
N LYS A 224 16.82 66.16 59.97
CA LYS A 224 17.08 67.44 59.27
C LYS A 224 15.81 68.27 59.03
N ARG A 225 14.64 67.64 58.83
CA ARG A 225 13.36 68.35 58.70
C ARG A 225 12.86 68.93 60.03
N LYS A 226 13.08 68.26 61.17
CA LYS A 226 12.71 68.81 62.49
C LYS A 226 13.54 70.03 62.92
N LEU A 227 14.78 70.15 62.45
CA LEU A 227 15.64 71.32 62.73
C LEU A 227 15.31 72.55 61.86
N LYS A 228 14.43 72.44 60.86
CA LYS A 228 14.05 73.55 59.94
C LYS A 228 12.68 74.16 60.21
N ILE A 229 11.97 73.70 61.25
CA ILE A 229 10.61 74.14 61.63
C ILE A 229 10.61 74.87 63.00
N GLY A 230 11.80 75.13 63.57
CA GLY A 230 11.97 75.98 64.74
C GLY A 230 12.83 77.19 64.38
N ASN A 231 12.18 78.19 63.78
CA ASN A 231 12.48 79.63 63.79
C ASN A 231 11.38 80.34 63.00
#